data_AF-A0A7C7S4P9-F1
#
_entry.id   AF-A0A7C7S4P9-F1
#
_cell.length_a   1.000
_cell.length_b   1.000
_cell.length_c   1.000
_cell.angle_alpha   90.00
_cell.angle_beta   90.00
_cell.angle_gamma   90.00
#
_symmetry.space_group_name_H-M   'P 1'
#
loop_
_entity.id
_entity.type
_entity.pdbx_description
1 polymer ?
#
loop_
_entity_poly.entity_id
_entity_poly.type
_entity_poly.pdbx_seq_one_letter_code
_entity_poly.pdbx_strand_id
1 'polypeptide(L)' 'MDGRGLSDLRAEACGEAGRDPASLEISIYYAPPDVGIIADLAEHGIERVAFGVPSEGRDAVLQVLDGYAEVMASL' A
#
# COMPACT_ATOMS: atom_id res chain seq x y z
N MET A 1 5.09 -7.60 6.02
CA MET A 1 3.64 -7.42 6.25
C MET A 1 3.00 -7.77 4.93
N ASP A 2 2.16 -8.80 4.89
CA ASP A 2 1.48 -9.27 3.68
C ASP A 2 0.00 -8.84 3.69
N GLY A 3 -0.66 -8.94 2.54
CA GLY A 3 -2.06 -8.54 2.37
C GLY A 3 -3.01 -9.35 3.26
N ARG A 4 -2.75 -10.65 3.43
CA ARG A 4 -3.57 -11.53 4.27
C ARG A 4 -3.59 -11.07 5.72
N GLY A 5 -2.42 -10.83 6.32
CA GLY A 5 -2.35 -10.39 7.71
C GLY A 5 -3.06 -9.06 7.95
N LEU A 6 -3.02 -8.14 6.98
CA LEU A 6 -3.75 -6.88 7.04
C LEU A 6 -5.27 -7.07 6.93
N SER A 7 -5.72 -7.94 6.03
CA SER A 7 -7.14 -8.26 5.88
C SER A 7 -7.71 -8.90 7.16
N ASP A 8 -6.97 -9.83 7.77
CA ASP A 8 -7.36 -10.47 9.02
C ASP A 8 -7.45 -9.45 10.17
N LEU A 9 -6.45 -8.55 10.28
CA LEU A 9 -6.47 -7.46 11.25
C LEU A 9 -7.67 -6.52 11.06
N ARG A 10 -8.00 -6.17 9.80
CA ARG A 10 -9.19 -5.35 9.49
C ARG A 10 -10.46 -6.05 9.96
N ALA A 11 -10.60 -7.34 9.67
CA ALA A 11 -11.79 -8.11 10.05
C ALA A 11 -11.95 -8.21 11.57
N GLU A 12 -10.86 -8.50 12.30
CA GLU A 12 -10.85 -8.57 13.75
C GLU A 12 -11.26 -7.23 14.39
N ALA A 13 -10.58 -6.15 14.03
CA ALA A 13 -10.86 -4.81 14.59
C ALA A 13 -12.29 -4.33 14.28
N CYS A 14 -12.82 -4.66 13.09
CA CYS A 14 -14.20 -4.35 12.75
C CYS A 14 -15.21 -5.18 13.53
N GLY A 15 -14.92 -6.47 13.77
CA GLY A 15 -15.74 -7.35 14.59
C GLY A 15 -15.88 -6.83 16.02
N GLU A 16 -14.76 -6.40 16.63
CA GLU A 16 -14.75 -5.78 17.96
C GLU A 16 -15.56 -4.47 18.02
N ALA A 17 -15.51 -3.69 16.95
CA ALA A 17 -16.21 -2.40 16.85
C ALA A 17 -17.66 -2.51 16.35
N GLY A 18 -18.14 -3.70 15.98
CA GLY A 18 -19.46 -3.90 15.37
C GLY A 18 -19.62 -3.18 14.01
N ARG A 19 -18.55 -3.11 13.23
CA ARG A 19 -18.50 -2.43 11.93
C ARG A 19 -18.33 -3.41 10.78
N ASP A 20 -18.78 -3.00 9.59
CA ASP A 20 -18.51 -3.73 8.35
C ASP A 20 -17.06 -3.45 7.86
N PRO A 21 -16.20 -4.47 7.72
CA PRO A 21 -14.88 -4.32 7.11
C PRO A 21 -14.88 -3.63 5.75
N ALA A 22 -15.89 -3.89 4.92
CA ALA A 22 -15.98 -3.29 3.58
C ALA A 22 -16.34 -1.79 3.62
N SER A 23 -16.75 -1.27 4.78
CA SER A 23 -16.94 0.17 5.00
C SER A 23 -15.64 0.93 5.26
N LEU A 24 -14.49 0.24 5.31
CA LEU A 24 -13.18 0.82 5.56
C LEU A 24 -12.24 0.65 4.38
N GLU A 25 -11.78 1.79 3.86
CA GLU A 25 -10.59 1.86 3.02
C GLU A 25 -9.33 1.73 3.90
N ILE A 26 -8.41 0.85 3.50
CA ILE A 26 -7.10 0.71 4.11
C ILE A 26 -6.04 1.31 3.17
N SER A 27 -5.25 2.22 3.74
CA SER A 27 -4.14 2.88 3.06
C SER A 27 -2.80 2.46 3.68
N ILE A 28 -1.84 2.04 2.85
CA ILE A 28 -0.47 1.76 3.28
C ILE A 28 0.45 2.90 2.87
N TYR A 29 1.08 3.53 3.85
CA TYR A 29 2.07 4.58 3.65
C TYR A 29 3.48 3.98 3.65
N TYR A 30 4.35 4.53 2.81
CA TYR A 30 5.71 4.03 2.61
C TYR A 30 5.73 2.58 2.13
N ALA A 31 4.79 2.23 1.24
CA ALA A 31 4.78 0.91 0.63
C ALA A 31 6.10 0.66 -0.13
N PRO A 32 6.64 -0.57 -0.08
CA PRO A 32 7.77 -0.94 -0.94
C PRO A 32 7.38 -0.78 -2.42
N PRO A 33 8.24 -0.23 -3.28
CA PRO A 33 8.02 -0.13 -4.72
C PRO A 33 8.28 -1.50 -5.39
N ASP A 34 7.46 -2.49 -5.04
CA ASP A 34 7.59 -3.88 -5.51
C ASP A 34 6.23 -4.37 -6.03
N VAL A 35 6.20 -4.80 -7.29
CA VAL A 35 4.98 -5.23 -7.98
C VAL A 35 4.31 -6.43 -7.28
N GLY A 36 5.10 -7.39 -6.80
CA GLY A 36 4.56 -8.58 -6.14
C GLY A 36 3.90 -8.24 -4.81
N ILE A 37 4.52 -7.35 -4.03
CA ILE A 37 3.93 -6.85 -2.78
C ILE A 37 2.67 -6.05 -3.06
N ILE A 38 2.68 -5.15 -4.05
CA ILE A 38 1.50 -4.32 -4.37
C ILE A 38 0.34 -5.21 -4.87
N ALA A 39 0.62 -6.22 -5.68
CA ALA A 39 -0.38 -7.18 -6.15
C ALA A 39 -0.98 -7.99 -4.98
N ASP A 40 -0.15 -8.50 -4.07
CA ASP A 40 -0.60 -9.22 -2.87
C ASP A 40 -1.49 -8.34 -1.96
N LEU A 41 -1.13 -7.07 -1.79
CA LEU A 41 -1.95 -6.11 -1.04
C LEU A 41 -3.31 -5.89 -1.74
N ALA A 42 -3.33 -5.69 -3.06
CA ALA A 42 -4.55 -5.48 -3.82
C ALA A 42 -5.47 -6.72 -3.79
N GLU A 43 -4.92 -7.92 -3.92
CA GLU A 43 -5.67 -9.20 -3.85
C GLU A 43 -6.40 -9.37 -2.51
N HIS A 44 -5.86 -8.80 -1.43
CA HIS A 44 -6.44 -8.85 -0.08
C HIS A 44 -7.26 -7.59 0.27
N GLY A 45 -7.60 -6.78 -0.73
CA GLY A 45 -8.51 -5.64 -0.58
C GLY A 45 -7.90 -4.49 0.19
N ILE A 46 -6.62 -4.20 -0.05
CA ILE A 46 -5.99 -2.93 0.31
C ILE A 46 -6.12 -1.99 -0.88
N GLU A 47 -6.86 -0.91 -0.69
CA GLU A 47 -7.33 -0.08 -1.79
C GLU A 47 -6.32 1.00 -2.21
N ARG A 48 -5.40 1.37 -1.29
CA ARG A 48 -4.45 2.45 -1.54
C ARG A 48 -3.05 2.15 -0.98
N VAL A 49 -2.05 2.39 -1.82
CA VAL A 49 -0.65 2.45 -1.42
C VAL A 49 -0.07 3.82 -1.76
N ALA A 50 0.83 4.31 -0.91
CA ALA A 50 1.59 5.53 -1.15
C ALA A 50 3.08 5.24 -0.97
N PHE A 51 3.87 5.54 -2.00
CA PHE A 51 5.32 5.46 -1.91
C PHE A 51 5.87 6.66 -1.12
N GLY A 52 6.96 6.43 -0.41
CA GLY A 52 7.64 7.48 0.34
C GLY A 52 8.47 8.35 -0.59
N VAL A 53 8.38 9.68 -0.47
CA VAL A 53 9.30 10.60 -1.13
C VAL A 53 10.32 11.08 -0.10
N PRO A 54 11.63 10.84 -0.30
CA PRO A 54 12.63 11.28 0.66
C PRO A 54 12.74 12.81 0.70
N SER A 55 13.04 13.36 1.87
CA SER A 55 13.28 14.80 2.07
C SER A 55 14.67 15.20 1.57
N GLU A 56 14.90 15.08 0.27
CA GLU A 56 16.18 15.29 -0.39
C GLU A 56 16.09 16.37 -1.49
N GLY A 57 17.23 16.70 -2.09
CA GLY A 57 17.29 17.60 -3.24
C GLY A 57 16.56 17.07 -4.48
N ARG A 58 16.18 17.98 -5.38
CA ARG A 58 15.40 17.69 -6.60
C ARG A 58 15.92 16.48 -7.37
N ASP A 59 17.21 16.43 -7.68
CA ASP A 59 17.76 15.41 -8.58
C ASP A 59 17.68 14.01 -7.95
N ALA A 60 17.89 13.89 -6.64
CA ALA A 60 17.71 12.64 -5.91
C ALA A 60 16.23 12.21 -5.87
N VAL A 61 15.32 13.16 -5.63
CA VAL A 61 13.87 12.89 -5.63
C VAL A 61 13.38 12.45 -7.01
N LEU A 62 13.80 13.13 -8.08
CA LEU A 62 13.39 12.78 -9.45
C LEU A 62 13.81 11.35 -9.82
N GLN A 63 15.04 10.95 -9.48
CA GLN A 63 15.50 9.58 -9.71
C GLN A 63 14.64 8.53 -8.97
N VAL A 64 14.18 8.83 -7.76
CA VAL A 64 13.27 7.96 -7.01
C VAL A 64 11.89 7.89 -7.67
N LEU A 65 11.35 9.03 -8.11
CA LEU A 65 10.05 9.09 -8.79
C LEU A 65 10.06 8.35 -10.13
N ASP A 66 11.16 8.40 -10.88
CA ASP A 66 11.33 7.63 -12.11
C ASP A 66 11.25 6.11 -11.82
N GLY A 67 11.91 5.64 -10.75
CA GLY A 67 11.78 4.25 -10.32
C GLY A 67 10.36 3.86 -9.91
N TYR A 68 9.61 4.76 -9.27
CA TYR A 68 8.19 4.52 -8.97
C TYR A 68 7.34 4.49 -10.25
N ALA A 69 7.64 5.32 -11.24
CA ALA A 69 6.93 5.31 -12.53
C ALA A 69 7.10 3.97 -13.26
N GLU A 70 8.29 3.36 -13.21
CA GLU A 70 8.54 2.03 -13.78
C GLU A 70 7.71 0.93 -13.09
N VAL A 71 7.63 0.98 -11.76
CA VAL A 71 6.78 0.05 -10.99
C VAL A 71 5.31 0.22 -11.39
N MET A 72 4.81 1.47 -11.44
CA MET A 72 3.43 1.76 -11.82
C MET A 72 3.10 1.33 -13.25
N ALA A 73 4.07 1.38 -14.17
CA ALA A 73 3.90 0.91 -15.54
C ALA A 73 3.86 -0.63 -15.66
N SER A 74 4.25 -1.34 -14.59
CA SER A 74 4.35 -2.81 -14.53
C SER A 74 3.22 -3.46 -13.71
N LEU A 75 2.33 -2.66 -13.12
CA LEU A 75 1.09 -3.10 -12.45
C LEU A 75 -0.04 -3.30 -13.47
#